data_AF-A0A0F4TLB1-F1
#
_entry.id   AF-A0A0F4TLB1-F1
#
_cell.length_a   1.000
_cell.length_b   1.000
_cell.length_c   1.000
_cell.angle_alpha   90.00
_cell.angle_beta   90.00
_cell.angle_gamma   90.00
#
_symmetry.space_group_name_H-M   'P 1'
#
loop_
_entity.id
_entity.type
_entity.pdbx_description
1 polymer ?
#
loop_
_entity_poly.entity_id
_entity_poly.type
_entity_poly.pdbx_seq_one_letter_code
_entity_poly.pdbx_strand_id
1 'polypeptide(L)'
;MDTDNAKQGSGLKKIVGWTVATIAAVPVTKMVESYFDVSFFTSMFAAAVAWLGQTIPIHLWLFWVAGIGSILAIVFGVWALSEKRLGEGFAKAELEKAFAKAREAMAKLNAVDATLNATTKELKTAKLALEAVKSELKTAHTKIADLETPKIQPLNEHQRRVLAAIAYYDNSDEECYLKKLSQRIKFTMVQTEGAVDVLVKRKLVDEFYTNGGRGVSLSPNGREYVLHPEFDMSFLP
;
A
#
# COMPACT_ATOMS: atom_id res chain seq x y z
N MET A 1 -19.78 38.16 3.72
CA MET A 1 -19.40 39.39 3.02
C MET A 1 -18.18 39.02 2.19
N ASP A 2 -18.24 39.34 0.89
CA ASP A 2 -17.27 39.07 -0.18
C ASP A 2 -17.12 37.62 -0.67
N THR A 3 -17.05 37.29 -1.97
CA THR A 3 -17.63 37.81 -3.23
C THR A 3 -17.30 36.73 -4.28
N ASP A 4 -18.15 36.61 -5.31
CA ASP A 4 -17.97 35.83 -6.53
C ASP A 4 -16.59 35.94 -7.18
N ASN A 5 -16.12 34.86 -7.86
CA ASN A 5 -15.47 34.94 -9.17
C ASN A 5 -15.03 33.55 -9.69
N ALA A 6 -15.70 33.04 -10.73
CA ALA A 6 -15.07 32.31 -11.85
C ALA A 6 -16.12 31.91 -12.90
N LYS A 7 -16.61 32.91 -13.67
CA LYS A 7 -17.36 32.68 -14.91
C LYS A 7 -16.54 33.23 -16.06
N GLN A 8 -15.46 32.54 -16.43
CA GLN A 8 -14.60 32.92 -17.54
C GLN A 8 -14.42 31.72 -18.48
N GLY A 9 -15.26 31.64 -19.51
CA GLY A 9 -15.21 30.52 -20.44
C GLY A 9 -16.15 30.58 -21.65
N SER A 10 -16.62 31.75 -22.10
CA SER A 10 -17.54 31.83 -23.26
C SER A 10 -17.11 32.75 -24.40
N GLY A 11 -15.93 33.39 -24.32
CA GLY A 11 -15.43 34.28 -25.37
C GLY A 11 -14.81 33.55 -26.57
N LEU A 12 -14.04 32.49 -26.34
CA LEU A 12 -13.25 31.86 -27.41
C LEU A 12 -14.07 30.99 -28.38
N LYS A 13 -15.21 30.44 -27.91
CA LYS A 13 -16.05 29.55 -28.74
C LYS A 13 -16.84 30.30 -29.82
N LYS A 14 -17.14 31.59 -29.62
CA LYS A 14 -17.88 32.39 -30.61
C LYS A 14 -17.02 32.78 -31.81
N ILE A 15 -15.73 33.05 -31.61
CA ILE A 15 -14.84 33.52 -32.68
C ILE A 15 -14.50 32.36 -33.63
N VAL A 16 -14.20 31.17 -33.10
CA VAL A 16 -13.90 29.98 -33.92
C VAL A 16 -15.11 29.50 -34.72
N GLY A 17 -16.32 29.61 -34.17
CA GLY A 17 -17.56 29.24 -34.88
C GLY A 17 -17.86 30.14 -36.09
N TRP A 18 -17.59 31.44 -35.99
CA TRP A 18 -17.82 32.37 -37.10
C TRP A 18 -16.82 32.19 -38.25
N THR A 19 -15.54 31.87 -37.96
CA THR A 19 -14.51 31.64 -38.99
C THR A 19 -14.72 30.32 -39.73
N VAL A 20 -15.18 29.26 -39.06
CA VAL A 20 -15.49 27.97 -39.72
C VAL A 20 -16.76 28.08 -40.57
N ALA A 21 -17.77 28.84 -40.13
CA ALA A 21 -18.98 29.07 -40.91
C ALA A 21 -18.73 29.87 -42.21
N THR A 22 -17.79 30.82 -42.20
CA THR A 22 -17.43 31.58 -43.42
C THR A 22 -16.58 30.77 -44.38
N ILE A 23 -15.67 29.91 -43.91
CA ILE A 23 -14.86 29.05 -44.78
C ILE A 23 -15.71 27.91 -45.38
N ALA A 24 -16.74 27.41 -44.68
CA ALA A 24 -17.67 26.42 -45.21
C ALA A 24 -18.73 27.01 -46.17
N ALA A 25 -18.97 28.32 -46.14
CA ALA A 25 -19.90 28.98 -47.08
C ALA A 25 -19.33 29.09 -48.51
N VAL A 26 -18.00 29.12 -48.67
CA VAL A 26 -17.35 29.25 -49.99
C VAL A 26 -17.48 27.97 -50.84
N PRO A 27 -17.32 26.75 -50.30
CA PRO A 27 -17.59 25.52 -51.05
C PRO A 27 -19.09 25.29 -51.33
N VAL A 28 -19.99 25.69 -50.43
CA VAL A 28 -21.44 25.52 -50.62
C VAL A 28 -21.97 26.44 -51.73
N THR A 29 -21.49 27.68 -51.79
CA THR A 29 -21.83 28.60 -52.91
C THR A 29 -21.24 28.10 -54.24
N LYS A 30 -20.02 27.54 -54.24
CA LYS A 30 -19.41 26.88 -55.40
C LYS A 30 -20.11 25.58 -55.83
N MET A 31 -20.63 24.79 -54.89
CA MET A 31 -21.40 23.58 -55.22
C MET A 31 -22.80 23.90 -55.75
N VAL A 32 -23.44 24.96 -55.25
CA VAL A 32 -24.68 25.47 -55.85
C VAL A 32 -24.45 25.94 -57.28
N GLU A 33 -23.31 26.60 -57.57
CA GLU A 33 -22.91 26.98 -58.93
C GLU A 33 -22.60 25.78 -59.86
N SER A 34 -22.16 24.64 -59.32
CA SER A 34 -21.82 23.46 -60.13
C SER A 34 -22.97 22.45 -60.30
N TYR A 35 -23.96 22.46 -59.40
CA TYR A 35 -25.14 21.58 -59.50
C TYR A 35 -26.36 22.28 -60.09
N PHE A 36 -26.48 23.59 -59.93
CA PHE A 36 -27.47 24.37 -60.65
C PHE A 36 -26.80 24.98 -61.87
N ASP A 37 -27.06 24.36 -63.02
CA ASP A 37 -26.72 24.90 -64.32
C ASP A 37 -27.14 26.38 -64.35
N VAL A 38 -26.16 27.28 -64.35
CA VAL A 38 -26.38 28.73 -64.34
C VAL A 38 -27.30 29.10 -65.51
N SER A 39 -27.30 28.32 -66.58
CA SER A 39 -28.23 28.37 -67.73
C SER A 39 -29.71 28.29 -67.35
N PHE A 40 -30.09 27.43 -66.41
CA PHE A 40 -31.48 27.27 -65.97
C PHE A 40 -31.95 28.53 -65.27
N PHE A 41 -31.17 29.04 -64.32
CA PHE A 41 -31.49 30.29 -63.64
C PHE A 41 -31.37 31.50 -64.57
N THR A 42 -30.41 31.56 -65.49
CA THR A 42 -30.26 32.70 -66.42
C THR A 42 -31.48 32.81 -67.34
N SER A 43 -32.02 31.70 -67.82
CA SER A 43 -33.27 31.69 -68.59
C SER A 43 -34.49 32.06 -67.75
N MET A 44 -34.54 31.62 -66.49
CA MET A 44 -35.63 31.94 -65.56
C MET A 44 -35.59 33.40 -65.10
N PHE A 45 -34.40 33.97 -64.88
CA PHE A 45 -34.17 35.38 -64.58
C PHE A 45 -34.40 36.25 -65.81
N ALA A 46 -33.98 35.84 -67.01
CA ALA A 46 -34.28 36.56 -68.24
C ALA A 46 -35.79 36.60 -68.53
N ALA A 47 -36.50 35.48 -68.32
CA ALA A 47 -37.96 35.43 -68.40
C ALA A 47 -38.62 36.28 -67.31
N ALA A 48 -38.11 36.24 -66.08
CA ALA A 48 -38.60 37.07 -64.98
C ALA A 48 -38.38 38.57 -65.24
N VAL A 49 -37.23 38.96 -65.80
CA VAL A 49 -36.90 40.36 -66.17
C VAL A 49 -37.76 40.84 -67.33
N ALA A 50 -37.98 40.00 -68.35
CA ALA A 50 -38.92 40.29 -69.44
C ALA A 50 -40.38 40.40 -68.94
N TRP A 51 -40.77 39.58 -67.96
CA TRP A 51 -42.08 39.62 -67.32
C TRP A 51 -42.26 40.83 -66.38
N LEU A 52 -41.22 41.22 -65.64
CA LEU A 52 -41.15 42.44 -64.83
C LEU A 52 -41.28 43.72 -65.67
N GLY A 53 -40.89 43.66 -66.96
CA GLY A 53 -41.06 44.74 -67.92
C GLY A 53 -42.48 44.89 -68.48
N GLN A 54 -43.38 43.93 -68.23
CA GLN A 54 -44.80 44.07 -68.60
C GLN A 54 -45.53 44.94 -67.57
N THR A 55 -46.33 45.89 -68.06
CA THR A 55 -47.26 46.68 -67.24
C THR A 55 -48.40 45.79 -66.75
N ILE A 56 -48.13 44.99 -65.73
CA ILE A 56 -49.11 44.12 -65.08
C ILE A 56 -49.92 44.98 -64.08
N PRO A 57 -51.26 44.85 -64.04
CA PRO A 57 -52.10 45.58 -63.09
C PRO A 57 -51.65 45.36 -61.64
N ILE A 58 -51.67 46.43 -60.84
CA ILE A 58 -51.19 46.44 -59.42
C ILE A 58 -51.83 45.31 -58.58
N HIS A 59 -53.08 44.94 -58.89
CA HIS A 59 -53.81 43.89 -58.19
C HIS A 59 -53.23 42.49 -58.41
N LEU A 60 -52.71 42.19 -59.62
CA LEU A 60 -52.03 40.92 -59.88
C LEU A 60 -50.68 40.85 -59.17
N TRP A 61 -49.96 41.97 -59.09
CA TRP A 61 -48.70 42.06 -58.33
C TRP A 61 -48.90 41.75 -56.85
N LEU A 62 -49.93 42.34 -56.23
CA LEU A 62 -50.27 42.06 -54.84
C LEU A 62 -50.66 40.59 -54.63
N PHE A 63 -51.39 39.99 -55.56
CA PHE A 63 -51.75 38.57 -55.50
C PHE A 63 -50.53 37.66 -55.56
N TRP A 64 -49.57 37.93 -56.46
CA TRP A 64 -48.34 37.14 -56.59
C TRP A 64 -47.42 37.31 -55.39
N VAL A 65 -47.23 38.54 -54.89
CA VAL A 65 -46.40 38.79 -53.71
C VAL A 65 -47.01 38.14 -52.47
N ALA A 66 -48.34 38.24 -52.29
CA ALA A 66 -49.03 37.58 -51.18
C ALA A 66 -48.98 36.04 -51.31
N GLY A 67 -49.19 35.49 -52.51
CA GLY A 67 -49.15 34.06 -52.76
C GLY A 67 -47.75 33.46 -52.55
N ILE A 68 -46.74 34.04 -53.19
CA ILE A 68 -45.34 33.58 -53.06
C ILE A 68 -44.85 33.80 -51.61
N GLY A 69 -45.16 34.96 -51.01
CA GLY A 69 -44.80 35.25 -49.62
C GLY A 69 -45.40 34.26 -48.63
N SER A 70 -46.67 33.86 -48.83
CA SER A 70 -47.35 32.87 -48.00
C SER A 70 -46.72 31.47 -48.12
N ILE A 71 -46.42 31.03 -49.35
CA ILE A 71 -45.78 29.72 -49.59
C ILE A 71 -44.39 29.68 -48.95
N LEU A 72 -43.59 30.73 -49.11
CA LEU A 72 -42.26 30.82 -48.49
C LEU A 72 -42.33 30.80 -46.96
N ALA A 73 -43.30 31.50 -46.36
CA ALA A 73 -43.50 31.49 -44.92
C ALA A 73 -43.88 30.09 -44.39
N ILE A 74 -44.71 29.34 -45.13
CA ILE A 74 -45.09 27.97 -44.77
C ILE A 74 -43.88 27.03 -44.86
N VAL A 75 -43.12 27.08 -45.96
CA VAL A 75 -41.92 26.23 -46.14
C VAL A 75 -40.88 26.53 -45.05
N PHE A 76 -40.62 27.81 -44.78
CA PHE A 76 -39.66 28.20 -43.74
C PHE A 76 -40.15 27.83 -42.34
N GLY A 77 -41.46 27.96 -42.07
CA GLY A 77 -42.07 27.53 -40.82
C GLY A 77 -41.95 26.02 -40.58
N VAL A 78 -42.24 25.20 -41.60
CA VAL A 78 -42.10 23.73 -41.53
C VAL A 78 -40.64 23.33 -41.36
N TRP A 79 -39.72 23.98 -42.07
CA TRP A 79 -38.29 23.72 -41.96
C TRP A 79 -37.75 24.06 -40.57
N ALA A 80 -38.06 25.25 -40.04
CA ALA A 80 -37.65 25.66 -38.69
C ALA A 80 -38.23 24.75 -37.58
N LEU A 81 -39.44 24.21 -37.79
CA LEU A 81 -40.07 23.29 -36.85
C LEU A 81 -39.45 21.88 -36.91
N SER A 82 -39.02 21.44 -38.09
CA SER A 82 -38.27 20.20 -38.30
C SER A 82 -36.90 20.24 -37.63
N GLU A 83 -36.15 21.35 -37.79
CA GLU A 83 -34.85 21.53 -37.14
C GLU A 83 -34.93 21.47 -35.61
N LYS A 84 -35.95 22.11 -35.01
CA LYS A 84 -36.16 22.03 -33.55
C LYS A 84 -36.44 20.61 -33.07
N ARG A 85 -37.31 19.87 -33.77
CA ARG A 85 -37.64 18.48 -33.39
C ARG A 85 -36.45 17.53 -33.53
N LEU A 86 -35.63 17.70 -34.57
CA LEU A 86 -34.40 16.90 -34.74
C LEU A 86 -33.39 17.23 -33.63
N GLY A 87 -33.20 18.52 -33.31
CA GLY A 87 -32.33 18.94 -32.21
C GLY A 87 -32.75 18.37 -30.84
N GLU A 88 -34.05 18.38 -30.54
CA GLU A 88 -34.60 17.77 -29.32
C GLU A 88 -34.39 16.25 -29.28
N GLY A 89 -34.55 15.57 -30.42
CA GLY A 89 -34.29 14.13 -30.55
C GLY A 89 -32.83 13.76 -30.31
N PHE A 90 -31.89 14.51 -30.91
CA PHE A 90 -30.45 14.32 -30.68
C PHE A 90 -30.06 14.61 -29.23
N ALA A 91 -30.56 15.69 -28.64
CA ALA A 91 -30.30 16.03 -27.24
C ALA A 91 -30.82 14.94 -26.27
N LYS A 92 -32.00 14.37 -26.55
CA LYS A 92 -32.56 13.27 -25.76
C LYS A 92 -31.72 11.99 -25.88
N ALA A 93 -31.28 11.63 -27.10
CA ALA A 93 -30.44 10.46 -27.31
C ALA A 93 -29.05 10.60 -26.65
N GLU A 94 -28.47 11.81 -26.70
CA GLU A 94 -27.20 12.09 -26.02
C GLU A 94 -27.35 12.02 -24.49
N LEU A 95 -28.47 12.52 -23.96
CA LEU A 95 -28.80 12.43 -22.54
C LEU A 95 -29.00 10.97 -22.10
N GLU A 96 -29.72 10.15 -22.86
CA GLU A 96 -29.90 8.72 -22.55
C GLU A 96 -28.56 7.97 -22.57
N LYS A 97 -27.69 8.27 -23.54
CA LYS A 97 -26.32 7.73 -23.59
C LYS A 97 -25.48 8.17 -22.40
N ALA A 98 -25.60 9.42 -21.97
CA ALA A 98 -24.93 9.93 -20.78
C ALA A 98 -25.43 9.23 -19.50
N PHE A 99 -26.74 9.01 -19.37
CA PHE A 99 -27.32 8.26 -18.24
C PHE A 99 -26.89 6.79 -18.23
N ALA A 100 -26.82 6.13 -19.39
CA ALA A 100 -26.31 4.76 -19.48
C ALA A 100 -24.85 4.68 -19.01
N LYS A 101 -24.01 5.63 -19.45
CA LYS A 101 -22.60 5.72 -19.02
C LYS A 101 -22.48 6.02 -17.51
N ALA A 102 -23.35 6.86 -16.97
CA ALA A 102 -23.38 7.16 -15.53
C ALA A 102 -23.76 5.92 -14.70
N ARG A 103 -24.74 5.13 -15.15
CA ARG A 103 -25.11 3.86 -14.49
C ARG A 103 -23.97 2.84 -14.52
N GLU A 104 -23.29 2.71 -15.67
CA GLU A 104 -22.12 1.83 -15.78
C GLU A 104 -21.00 2.27 -14.82
N ALA A 105 -20.74 3.58 -14.72
CA ALA A 105 -19.76 4.13 -13.78
C ALA A 105 -20.16 3.86 -12.31
N MET A 106 -21.44 4.02 -11.95
CA MET A 106 -21.94 3.69 -10.61
C MET A 106 -21.79 2.19 -10.30
N ALA A 107 -22.08 1.30 -11.26
CA ALA A 107 -21.89 -0.13 -11.08
C ALA A 107 -20.41 -0.49 -10.83
N LYS A 108 -19.48 0.12 -11.59
CA LYS A 108 -18.04 -0.04 -11.37
C LYS A 108 -17.61 0.49 -10.01
N LEU A 109 -18.13 1.65 -9.59
CA LEU A 109 -17.81 2.24 -8.28
C LEU A 109 -18.26 1.33 -7.14
N ASN A 110 -19.46 0.77 -7.22
CA ASN A 110 -19.98 -0.17 -6.22
C ASN A 110 -19.15 -1.46 -6.16
N ALA A 111 -18.68 -1.96 -7.31
CA ALA A 111 -17.78 -3.12 -7.34
C ALA A 111 -16.44 -2.80 -6.67
N VAL A 112 -15.87 -1.62 -6.94
CA VAL A 112 -14.64 -1.15 -6.28
C VAL A 112 -14.86 -1.02 -4.77
N ASP A 113 -15.98 -0.44 -4.32
CA ASP A 113 -16.29 -0.31 -2.89
C ASP A 113 -16.42 -1.68 -2.20
N ALA A 114 -17.06 -2.65 -2.85
CA ALA A 114 -17.13 -4.02 -2.35
C ALA A 114 -15.72 -4.66 -2.20
N THR A 115 -14.83 -4.46 -3.18
CA THR A 115 -13.45 -4.95 -3.11
C THR A 115 -12.63 -4.24 -2.03
N LEU A 116 -12.84 -2.94 -1.81
CA LEU A 116 -12.18 -2.17 -0.77
C LEU A 116 -12.61 -2.65 0.63
N ASN A 117 -13.90 -2.93 0.80
CA ASN A 117 -14.42 -3.47 2.06
C ASN A 117 -13.88 -4.88 2.36
N ALA A 118 -13.78 -5.74 1.33
CA ALA A 118 -13.20 -7.07 1.46
C ALA A 118 -11.72 -7.01 1.84
N THR A 119 -10.92 -6.23 1.11
CA THR A 119 -9.48 -6.06 1.39
C THR A 119 -9.21 -5.45 2.76
N THR A 120 -10.05 -4.49 3.20
CA THR A 120 -9.96 -3.91 4.54
C THR A 120 -10.20 -4.95 5.64
N LYS A 121 -11.15 -5.87 5.44
CA LYS A 121 -11.42 -6.97 6.37
C LYS A 121 -10.25 -7.96 6.44
N GLU A 122 -9.66 -8.31 5.31
CA GLU A 122 -8.47 -9.17 5.24
C GLU A 122 -7.27 -8.52 5.93
N LEU A 123 -7.04 -7.23 5.69
CA LEU A 123 -5.96 -6.47 6.34
C LEU A 123 -6.11 -6.45 7.86
N LYS A 124 -7.33 -6.26 8.37
CA LYS A 124 -7.62 -6.33 9.81
C LYS A 124 -7.31 -7.71 10.37
N THR A 125 -7.66 -8.76 9.65
CA THR A 125 -7.42 -10.15 10.05
C THR A 125 -5.92 -10.46 10.08
N ALA A 126 -5.19 -10.07 9.04
CA ALA A 126 -3.73 -10.22 8.96
C ALA A 126 -3.01 -9.48 10.08
N LYS A 127 -3.47 -8.27 10.44
CA LYS A 127 -2.91 -7.50 11.56
C LYS A 127 -3.08 -8.22 12.89
N LEU A 128 -4.24 -8.82 13.15
CA LEU A 128 -4.47 -9.61 14.36
C LEU A 128 -3.57 -10.84 14.42
N ALA A 129 -3.40 -11.55 13.30
CA ALA A 129 -2.49 -12.69 13.21
C ALA A 129 -1.02 -12.28 13.47
N LEU A 130 -0.59 -11.13 12.95
CA LEU A 130 0.75 -10.61 13.18
C LEU A 130 1.01 -10.30 14.66
N GLU A 131 0.06 -9.67 15.35
CA GLU A 131 0.20 -9.38 16.79
C GLU A 131 0.23 -10.66 17.63
N ALA A 132 -0.54 -11.69 17.25
CA ALA A 132 -0.48 -13.00 17.91
C ALA A 132 0.90 -13.64 17.77
N VAL A 133 1.45 -13.69 16.54
CA VAL A 133 2.80 -14.22 16.28
C VAL A 133 3.88 -13.44 17.03
N LYS A 134 3.75 -12.10 17.10
CA LYS A 134 4.70 -11.26 17.86
C LYS A 134 4.67 -11.57 19.35
N SER A 135 3.49 -11.83 19.92
CA SER A 135 3.34 -12.26 21.32
C SER A 135 3.95 -13.65 21.56
N GLU A 136 3.75 -14.59 20.64
CA GLU A 136 4.36 -15.92 20.71
C GLU A 136 5.89 -15.85 20.62
N LEU A 137 6.43 -15.06 19.71
CA LEU A 137 7.86 -14.84 19.55
C LEU A 137 8.49 -14.24 20.81
N LYS A 138 7.82 -13.26 21.44
CA LYS A 138 8.26 -12.71 22.73
C LYS A 138 8.28 -13.79 23.81
N THR A 139 7.25 -14.62 23.88
CA THR A 139 7.16 -15.72 24.85
C THR A 139 8.26 -16.77 24.63
N ALA A 140 8.54 -17.11 23.37
CA ALA A 140 9.62 -18.02 23.01
C ALA A 140 10.99 -17.45 23.39
N HIS A 141 11.23 -16.17 23.14
CA HIS A 141 12.47 -15.51 23.55
C HIS A 141 12.66 -15.50 25.07
N THR A 142 11.61 -15.27 25.86
CA THR A 142 11.69 -15.38 27.32
C THR A 142 12.04 -16.80 27.75
N LYS A 143 11.42 -17.83 27.16
CA LYS A 143 11.75 -19.23 27.46
C LYS A 143 13.19 -19.59 27.07
N ILE A 144 13.66 -19.11 25.92
CA ILE A 144 15.05 -19.31 25.49
C ILE A 144 15.99 -18.65 26.50
N ALA A 145 15.75 -17.39 26.89
CA ALA A 145 16.55 -16.72 27.90
C ALA A 145 16.58 -17.50 29.24
N ASP A 146 15.42 -18.00 29.69
CA ASP A 146 15.31 -18.82 30.91
C ASP A 146 16.09 -20.14 30.81
N LEU A 147 16.21 -20.72 29.61
CA LEU A 147 16.93 -21.98 29.36
C LEU A 147 18.43 -21.76 29.10
N GLU A 148 18.80 -20.66 28.44
CA GLU A 148 20.18 -20.29 28.10
C GLU A 148 20.97 -19.82 29.31
N THR A 149 20.31 -19.30 30.34
CA THR A 149 20.89 -19.24 31.69
C THR A 149 20.59 -20.57 32.40
N PRO A 150 21.46 -21.60 32.32
CA PRO A 150 21.33 -22.71 33.24
C PRO A 150 21.30 -22.12 34.64
N LYS A 151 20.24 -22.38 35.40
CA LYS A 151 20.22 -22.17 36.84
C LYS A 151 21.30 -23.08 37.40
N ILE A 152 22.57 -22.66 37.35
CA ILE A 152 23.69 -23.34 37.96
C ILE A 152 23.31 -23.37 39.43
N GLN A 153 22.76 -24.50 39.87
CA GLN A 153 22.35 -24.64 41.26
C GLN A 153 23.57 -24.28 42.10
N PRO A 154 23.44 -23.37 43.08
CA PRO A 154 24.57 -22.98 43.91
C PRO A 154 25.28 -24.23 44.43
N LEU A 155 26.61 -24.22 44.45
CA LEU A 155 27.38 -25.37 44.93
C LEU A 155 26.88 -25.74 46.32
N ASN A 156 26.59 -27.02 46.53
CA ASN A 156 26.20 -27.49 47.86
C ASN A 156 27.38 -27.40 48.83
N GLU A 157 27.12 -27.57 50.12
CA GLU A 157 28.15 -27.38 51.15
C GLU A 157 29.38 -28.29 50.94
N HIS A 158 29.17 -29.56 50.57
CA HIS A 158 30.27 -30.49 50.29
C HIS A 158 31.14 -30.04 49.11
N GLN A 159 30.52 -29.57 48.03
CA GLN A 159 31.22 -29.06 46.85
C GLN A 159 32.01 -27.79 47.19
N ARG A 160 31.43 -26.87 47.98
CA ARG A 160 32.12 -25.64 48.41
C ARG A 160 33.34 -25.95 49.28
N ARG A 161 33.21 -26.86 50.25
CA ARG A 161 34.34 -27.28 51.11
C ARG A 161 35.45 -27.94 50.31
N VAL A 162 35.11 -28.80 49.35
CA VAL A 162 36.08 -29.43 48.44
C VAL A 162 36.79 -28.38 47.59
N LEU A 163 36.03 -27.44 47.00
CA LEU A 163 36.60 -26.37 46.18
C LEU A 163 37.53 -25.46 46.99
N ALA A 164 37.14 -25.11 48.22
CA ALA A 164 37.98 -24.34 49.15
C ALA A 164 39.27 -25.08 49.47
N ALA A 165 39.20 -26.39 49.73
CA ALA A 165 40.37 -27.18 50.06
C ALA A 165 41.34 -27.30 48.87
N ILE A 166 40.82 -27.44 47.65
CA ILE A 166 41.65 -27.39 46.43
C ILE A 166 42.33 -26.02 46.32
N ALA A 167 41.59 -24.93 46.53
CA ALA A 167 42.17 -23.59 46.53
C ALA A 167 43.30 -23.42 47.55
N TYR A 168 43.17 -24.04 48.73
CA TYR A 168 44.24 -24.05 49.72
C TYR A 168 45.51 -24.75 49.20
N TYR A 169 45.36 -25.93 48.59
CA TYR A 169 46.50 -26.67 48.04
C TYR A 169 47.20 -25.86 46.92
N ASP A 170 46.42 -25.27 46.01
CA ASP A 170 46.95 -24.39 44.96
C ASP A 170 47.71 -23.18 45.56
N ASN A 171 47.17 -22.56 46.61
CA ASN A 171 47.83 -21.44 47.31
C ASN A 171 49.09 -21.86 48.08
N SER A 172 49.21 -23.14 48.43
CA SER A 172 50.35 -23.69 49.19
C SER A 172 51.42 -24.31 48.29
N ASP A 173 51.23 -24.26 46.96
CA ASP A 173 52.08 -24.92 45.97
C ASP A 173 52.24 -26.43 46.24
N GLU A 174 51.18 -27.05 46.79
CA GLU A 174 51.14 -28.47 47.12
C GLU A 174 50.25 -29.23 46.12
N GLU A 175 50.70 -30.39 45.65
CA GLU A 175 49.90 -31.25 44.79
C GLU A 175 48.66 -31.81 45.52
N CYS A 176 47.46 -31.44 45.04
CA CYS A 176 46.19 -31.87 45.60
C CYS A 176 45.74 -33.24 45.07
N TYR A 177 46.24 -34.31 45.68
CA TYR A 177 45.75 -35.67 45.43
C TYR A 177 44.43 -35.94 46.15
N LEU A 178 43.47 -36.61 45.49
CA LEU A 178 42.16 -36.95 46.07
C LEU A 178 42.24 -37.64 47.45
N LYS A 179 43.23 -38.52 47.64
CA LYS A 179 43.46 -39.19 48.92
C LYS A 179 43.87 -38.21 50.04
N LYS A 180 44.75 -37.25 49.75
CA LYS A 180 45.14 -36.21 50.71
C LYS A 180 44.01 -35.21 50.93
N LEU A 181 43.27 -34.87 49.86
CA LEU A 181 42.12 -33.98 49.90
C LEU A 181 41.04 -34.52 50.83
N SER A 182 40.62 -35.78 50.64
CA SER A 182 39.61 -36.44 51.48
C SER A 182 39.99 -36.47 52.96
N GLN A 183 41.26 -36.78 53.25
CA GLN A 183 41.81 -36.77 54.61
C GLN A 183 41.74 -35.38 55.25
N ARG A 184 42.12 -34.33 54.51
CA ARG A 184 42.15 -32.96 55.02
C ARG A 184 40.77 -32.44 55.40
N ILE A 185 39.78 -32.64 54.53
CA ILE A 185 38.40 -32.17 54.76
C ILE A 185 37.56 -33.16 55.57
N LYS A 186 38.14 -34.29 55.98
CA LYS A 186 37.48 -35.38 56.73
C LYS A 186 36.24 -35.93 56.02
N PHE A 187 36.29 -36.01 54.69
CA PHE A 187 35.24 -36.64 53.89
C PHE A 187 35.61 -38.09 53.58
N THR A 188 34.59 -38.91 53.32
CA THR A 188 34.84 -40.21 52.71
C THR A 188 35.37 -40.02 51.28
N MET A 189 36.07 -41.03 50.75
CA MET A 189 36.58 -40.96 49.38
C MET A 189 35.44 -40.75 48.37
N VAL A 190 34.31 -41.43 48.57
CA VAL A 190 33.11 -41.30 47.71
C VAL A 190 32.52 -39.88 47.74
N GLN A 191 32.45 -39.26 48.92
CA GLN A 191 31.99 -37.87 49.03
C GLN A 191 32.93 -36.89 48.33
N THR A 192 34.24 -37.14 48.44
CA THR A 192 35.27 -36.30 47.84
C THR A 192 35.26 -36.43 46.32
N GLU A 193 35.27 -37.66 45.80
CA GLU A 193 35.21 -37.94 44.37
C GLU A 193 33.91 -37.44 43.74
N GLY A 194 32.76 -37.72 44.36
CA GLY A 194 31.47 -37.24 43.85
C GLY A 194 31.38 -35.70 43.82
N ALA A 195 31.97 -35.01 44.80
CA ALA A 195 32.05 -33.56 44.78
C ALA A 195 33.02 -33.04 43.69
N VAL A 196 34.19 -33.65 43.56
CA VAL A 196 35.17 -33.32 42.51
C VAL A 196 34.58 -33.53 41.12
N ASP A 197 33.88 -34.64 40.87
CA ASP A 197 33.26 -34.92 39.56
C ASP A 197 32.25 -33.85 39.18
N VAL A 198 31.48 -33.32 40.14
CA VAL A 198 30.56 -32.20 39.89
C VAL A 198 31.34 -30.91 39.59
N LEU A 199 32.44 -30.64 40.31
CA LEU A 199 33.28 -29.45 40.08
C LEU A 199 33.99 -29.49 38.72
N VAL A 200 34.50 -30.65 38.31
CA VAL A 200 35.08 -30.90 36.99
C VAL A 200 34.03 -30.73 35.89
N LYS A 201 32.84 -31.32 36.06
CA LYS A 201 31.72 -31.15 35.11
C LYS A 201 31.30 -29.68 34.96
N ARG A 202 31.43 -28.89 36.02
CA ARG A 202 31.17 -27.44 36.02
C ARG A 202 32.36 -26.61 35.56
N LYS A 203 33.48 -27.25 35.17
CA LYS A 203 34.72 -26.60 34.75
C LYS A 203 35.30 -25.65 35.80
N LEU A 204 35.10 -25.94 37.08
CA LEU A 204 35.71 -25.19 38.20
C LEU A 204 37.03 -25.80 38.65
N VAL A 205 37.26 -27.07 38.32
CA VAL A 205 38.45 -27.83 38.69
C VAL A 205 38.91 -28.59 37.45
N ASP A 206 40.23 -28.60 37.22
CA ASP A 206 40.88 -29.42 36.22
C ASP A 206 41.48 -30.66 36.90
N GLU A 207 41.36 -31.82 36.26
CA GLU A 207 41.91 -33.08 36.75
C GLU A 207 43.17 -33.46 35.96
N PHE A 208 44.13 -34.07 36.66
CA PHE A 208 45.35 -34.58 36.06
C PHE A 208 45.75 -35.90 36.71
N TYR A 209 46.52 -36.70 35.98
CA TYR A 209 46.98 -38.01 36.44
C TYR A 209 48.50 -38.03 36.51
N THR A 210 49.03 -38.34 37.69
CA THR A 210 50.47 -38.56 37.90
C THR A 210 50.71 -39.98 38.43
N ASN A 211 51.98 -40.36 38.61
CA ASN A 211 52.34 -41.61 39.29
C ASN A 211 51.77 -41.69 40.73
N GLY A 212 51.40 -40.56 41.33
CA GLY A 212 50.78 -40.46 42.66
C GLY A 212 49.25 -40.66 42.66
N GLY A 213 48.62 -40.80 41.49
CA GLY A 213 47.18 -41.00 41.34
C GLY A 213 46.46 -39.82 40.68
N ARG A 214 45.14 -39.75 40.86
CA ARG A 214 44.28 -38.67 40.36
C ARG A 214 44.44 -37.43 41.24
N GLY A 215 45.01 -36.38 40.64
CA GLY A 215 45.19 -35.05 41.20
C GLY A 215 44.18 -34.07 40.62
N VAL A 216 43.96 -32.96 41.33
CA VAL A 216 43.04 -31.89 40.94
C VAL A 216 43.66 -30.52 41.20
N SER A 217 43.29 -29.52 40.42
CA SER A 217 43.70 -28.12 40.60
C SER A 217 42.58 -27.18 40.17
N LEU A 218 42.57 -25.92 40.61
CA LEU A 218 41.56 -24.97 40.15
C LEU A 218 41.74 -24.68 38.65
N SER A 219 40.62 -24.65 37.94
CA SER A 219 40.58 -24.11 36.58
C SER A 219 40.59 -22.56 36.63
N PRO A 220 40.71 -21.86 35.49
CA PRO A 220 40.52 -20.41 35.44
C PRO A 220 39.19 -19.94 36.05
N ASN A 221 38.08 -20.62 35.71
CA ASN A 221 36.76 -20.30 36.26
C ASN A 221 36.66 -20.66 37.75
N GLY A 222 37.36 -21.73 38.16
CA GLY A 222 37.49 -22.09 39.57
C GLY A 222 38.09 -20.95 40.37
N ARG A 223 39.27 -20.46 39.94
CA ARG A 223 39.96 -19.33 40.58
C ARG A 223 39.08 -18.09 40.67
N GLU A 224 38.41 -17.71 39.57
CA GLU A 224 37.47 -16.58 39.59
C GLU A 224 36.35 -16.78 40.63
N TYR A 225 35.81 -17.99 40.73
CA TYR A 225 34.77 -18.33 41.70
C TYR A 225 35.25 -18.24 43.15
N VAL A 226 36.47 -18.72 43.46
CA VAL A 226 37.02 -18.68 44.84
C VAL A 226 37.37 -17.25 45.27
N LEU A 227 37.63 -16.36 44.30
CA LEU A 227 37.95 -14.94 44.56
C LEU A 227 36.70 -14.08 44.79
N HIS A 228 35.50 -14.63 44.62
CA HIS A 228 34.27 -13.88 44.86
C HIS A 228 34.13 -13.52 46.37
N PRO A 229 33.67 -12.31 46.73
CA PRO A 229 33.58 -11.88 48.15
C PRO A 229 32.69 -12.75 49.04
N GLU A 230 31.75 -13.48 48.42
CA GLU A 230 30.81 -14.37 49.09
C GLU A 230 31.37 -15.80 49.28
N PHE A 231 32.54 -16.10 48.71
CA PHE A 231 33.16 -17.40 48.86
C PHE A 231 33.81 -17.52 50.24
N ASP A 232 33.17 -18.30 51.10
CA ASP A 232 33.66 -18.53 52.45
C ASP A 232 34.75 -19.62 52.46
N MET A 233 35.94 -19.25 52.94
CA MET A 233 37.07 -20.18 53.15
C MET A 233 37.22 -20.63 54.60
N SER A 234 36.38 -20.14 55.52
CA SER A 234 36.48 -20.42 56.97
C SER A 234 36.26 -21.88 57.37
N PHE A 235 35.77 -22.71 56.43
CA PHE A 235 35.51 -24.13 56.67
C PHE A 235 36.78 -25.00 56.68
N LEU A 236 37.93 -24.43 56.33
CA LEU A 236 39.21 -25.15 56.31
C LEU A 236 39.89 -25.10 57.68
N PRO A 237 40.37 -26.25 58.19
CA PRO A 237 41.16 -26.31 59.42
C PRO A 237 42.59 -25.79 59.22
#